data_AF-A0A5D3BT51-F1
#
_entry.id   AF-A0A5D3BT51-F1
#
_cell.length_a   1.000
_cell.length_b   1.000
_cell.length_c   1.000
_cell.angle_alpha   90.00
_cell.angle_beta   90.00
_cell.angle_gamma   90.00
#
_symmetry.space_group_name_H-M   'P 1'
#
loop_
_entity.id
_entity.type
_entity.pdbx_description
1 polymer ?
#
loop_
_entity_poly.entity_id
_entity_poly.type
_entity_poly.pdbx_seq_one_letter_code
_entity_poly.pdbx_strand_id
1 'polypeptide(L)'
;MALIRECGSTMEIIKEGPSTTHPSVLDGKNYSYWKLHMISFLKSLDGRAWRAVVSRWKPSMITADGRFVPKPEIDWTNAEEQASMRNSSALNVIFNGVDLRVFKSINFCSSTKDA
;
A
#
# COMPACT_ATOMS: atom_id res chain seq x y z
N MET A 1 27.06 10.06 19.90
CA MET A 1 26.29 8.80 19.74
C MET A 1 25.05 8.95 20.60
N ALA A 2 23.93 9.36 20.00
CA ALA A 2 22.75 9.78 20.74
C ALA A 2 22.00 8.56 21.30
N LEU A 3 21.76 8.60 22.61
CA LEU A 3 21.10 7.58 23.41
C LEU A 3 19.61 7.50 23.02
N ILE A 4 19.17 6.30 22.62
CA ILE A 4 17.75 5.96 22.57
C ILE A 4 17.30 5.81 24.02
N ARG A 5 16.44 6.74 24.45
CA ARG A 5 15.80 6.74 25.76
C ARG A 5 14.79 5.59 25.82
N GLU A 6 15.14 4.54 26.56
CA GLU A 6 14.21 3.48 26.93
C GLU A 6 13.12 4.04 27.86
N CYS A 7 11.86 3.83 27.48
CA CYS A 7 10.73 3.95 28.39
C CYS A 7 10.16 2.55 28.58
N GLY A 8 10.40 1.97 29.75
CA GLY A 8 9.86 0.66 30.11
C GLY A 8 8.36 0.71 30.38
N SER A 9 7.64 -0.30 29.92
CA SER A 9 6.50 -0.89 30.62
C SER A 9 6.24 -2.31 30.10
N THR A 10 6.26 -3.26 31.04
CA THR A 10 5.60 -4.57 31.05
C THR A 10 5.79 -5.53 29.86
N MET A 11 6.47 -6.65 30.13
CA MET A 11 6.45 -7.88 29.32
C MET A 11 5.01 -8.38 29.15
N GLU A 12 4.32 -7.92 28.11
CA GLU A 12 3.35 -8.76 27.41
C GLU A 12 4.15 -9.62 26.43
N ILE A 13 3.80 -10.90 26.33
CA ILE A 13 4.45 -11.85 25.42
C ILE A 13 4.19 -11.36 23.98
N ILE A 14 5.09 -10.55 23.44
CA ILE A 14 5.12 -10.19 22.02
C ILE A 14 5.60 -11.45 21.29
N LYS A 15 4.65 -12.30 20.93
CA LYS A 15 4.92 -13.41 20.02
C LYS A 15 5.15 -12.78 18.63
N GLU A 16 6.42 -12.74 18.26
CA GLU A 16 7.02 -12.14 17.06
C GLU A 16 7.23 -10.63 17.09
N GLY A 17 8.51 -10.24 17.00
CA GLY A 17 8.91 -8.85 16.80
C GLY A 17 8.40 -8.29 15.47
N PRO A 18 8.56 -6.97 15.23
CA PRO A 18 8.05 -6.30 14.04
C PRO A 18 8.72 -6.86 12.78
N SER A 19 8.09 -7.85 12.16
CA SER A 19 8.56 -8.49 10.93
C SER A 19 8.49 -7.50 9.78
N THR A 20 9.62 -7.31 9.12
CA THR A 20 9.71 -6.58 7.85
C THR A 20 9.51 -7.50 6.64
N THR A 21 9.28 -8.79 6.87
CA THR A 21 9.09 -9.80 5.81
C THR A 21 7.63 -10.21 5.65
N HIS A 22 6.78 -9.98 6.65
CA HIS A 22 5.35 -10.31 6.61
C HIS A 22 4.49 -9.11 6.99
N PRO A 23 3.49 -8.74 6.18
CA PRO A 23 2.58 -7.66 6.53
C PRO A 23 1.72 -8.08 7.73
N SER A 24 1.60 -7.18 8.72
CA SER A 24 0.68 -7.36 9.84
C SER A 24 -0.76 -7.34 9.31
N VAL A 25 -1.60 -8.27 9.75
CA VAL A 25 -3.01 -8.33 9.31
C VAL A 25 -3.84 -7.32 10.10
N LEU A 26 -4.60 -6.46 9.40
CA LEU A 26 -5.59 -5.59 10.03
C LEU A 26 -6.82 -6.42 10.44
N ASP A 27 -6.99 -6.64 11.75
CA ASP A 27 -8.10 -7.39 12.36
C ASP A 27 -9.27 -6.49 12.81
N GLY A 28 -9.20 -5.20 12.48
CA GLY A 28 -10.12 -4.15 12.91
C GLY A 28 -9.75 -3.47 14.23
N LYS A 29 -8.65 -3.86 14.88
CA LYS A 29 -8.07 -3.16 16.04
C LYS A 29 -6.78 -2.46 15.64
N ASN A 30 -6.42 -1.40 16.37
CA ASN A 30 -5.12 -0.73 16.28
C ASN A 30 -4.70 -0.30 14.85
N TYR A 31 -5.61 0.32 14.09
CA TYR A 31 -5.35 0.82 12.74
C TYR A 31 -4.09 1.67 12.65
N SER A 32 -3.79 2.51 13.65
CA SER A 32 -2.58 3.34 13.68
C SER A 32 -1.29 2.54 13.67
N TYR A 33 -1.23 1.43 14.43
CA TYR A 33 -0.08 0.52 14.45
C TYR A 33 0.07 -0.19 13.10
N TRP A 34 -1.02 -0.79 12.62
CA TRP A 34 -1.07 -1.44 11.31
C TRP A 34 -0.60 -0.51 10.18
N LYS A 35 -1.14 0.71 10.16
CA LYS A 35 -0.81 1.72 9.14
C LYS A 35 0.67 2.05 9.13
N LEU A 36 1.28 2.31 10.28
CA LEU A 36 2.72 2.60 10.36
C LEU A 36 3.56 1.42 9.88
N HIS A 37 3.17 0.20 10.25
CA HIS A 37 3.80 -1.03 9.80
C HIS A 37 3.72 -1.22 8.28
N MET A 38 2.54 -1.07 7.69
CA MET A 38 2.34 -1.19 6.24
C MET A 38 3.11 -0.13 5.45
N ILE A 39 3.18 1.11 5.97
CA ILE A 39 4.01 2.17 5.38
C ILE A 39 5.48 1.75 5.40
N SER A 40 5.97 1.22 6.51
CA SER A 40 7.36 0.77 6.63
C SER A 40 7.66 -0.40 5.69
N PHE A 41 6.76 -1.39 5.66
CA PHE A 41 6.88 -2.58 4.83
C PHE A 41 6.87 -2.25 3.32
N LEU A 42 5.95 -1.38 2.88
CA LEU A 42 5.91 -0.97 1.48
C LEU A 42 7.16 -0.18 1.09
N LYS A 43 7.68 0.68 1.98
CA LYS A 43 8.93 1.41 1.75
C LYS A 43 10.15 0.49 1.67
N SER A 44 10.19 -0.59 2.46
CA SER A 44 11.28 -1.56 2.39
C SER A 44 11.22 -2.45 1.15
N LEU A 45 10.02 -2.74 0.64
CA LEU A 45 9.83 -3.50 -0.60
C LEU A 45 10.16 -2.66 -1.85
N ASP A 46 9.55 -1.50 -1.96
CA ASP A 46 9.84 -0.54 -3.03
C ASP A 46 9.50 0.88 -2.57
N GLY A 47 10.54 1.66 -2.24
CA GLY A 47 10.38 3.07 -1.90
C GLY A 47 9.69 3.89 -3.01
N ARG A 48 9.71 3.44 -4.27
CA ARG A 48 8.96 4.07 -5.37
C ARG A 48 7.50 3.64 -5.42
N ALA A 49 7.15 2.44 -4.91
CA ALA A 49 5.75 2.03 -4.72
C ALA A 49 5.06 2.88 -3.66
N TRP A 50 5.72 3.15 -2.52
CA TRP A 50 5.17 4.11 -1.53
C TRP A 50 4.94 5.50 -2.14
N ARG A 51 5.85 5.97 -3.01
CA ARG A 51 5.64 7.23 -3.75
C ARG A 51 4.42 7.15 -4.65
N ALA A 52 4.14 6.02 -5.32
CA ALA A 52 2.92 5.87 -6.13
C ALA A 52 1.64 5.98 -5.29
N VAL A 53 1.65 5.43 -4.06
CA VAL A 53 0.54 5.60 -3.10
C VAL A 53 0.34 7.06 -2.74
N VAL A 54 1.43 7.76 -2.38
CA VAL A 54 1.39 9.20 -2.04
C VAL A 54 0.97 10.05 -3.25
N SER A 55 1.43 9.69 -4.44
CA SER A 55 1.09 10.35 -5.70
C SER A 55 -0.33 10.06 -6.17
N ARG A 56 -1.09 9.22 -5.45
CA ARG A 56 -2.49 8.88 -5.71
C ARG A 56 -2.70 8.52 -7.17
N TRP A 57 -2.04 7.44 -7.59
CA TRP A 57 -2.10 6.94 -8.96
C TRP A 57 -3.52 6.96 -9.52
N LYS A 58 -3.63 7.37 -10.78
CA LYS A 58 -4.87 7.33 -11.56
C LYS A 58 -4.56 6.76 -12.95
N PRO A 59 -5.51 6.05 -13.57
CA PRO A 59 -5.39 5.65 -14.96
C PRO A 59 -5.12 6.87 -15.85
N SER A 60 -4.28 6.69 -16.86
CA SER A 60 -4.12 7.70 -17.90
C SER A 60 -5.41 7.84 -18.69
N MET A 61 -5.78 9.06 -19.06
CA MET A 61 -7.04 9.37 -19.73
C MET A 61 -6.77 10.00 -21.08
N ILE A 62 -7.52 9.58 -22.09
CA ILE A 62 -7.54 10.19 -23.43
C ILE A 62 -8.92 10.75 -23.73
N THR A 63 -9.00 11.65 -24.69
CA THR A 63 -10.28 12.08 -25.26
C THR A 63 -10.59 11.20 -26.47
N ALA A 64 -11.65 10.42 -26.39
CA ALA A 64 -12.20 9.64 -27.50
C ALA A 64 -13.66 10.06 -27.69
N ASP A 65 -14.03 10.45 -28.92
CA ASP A 65 -15.40 10.89 -29.26
C ASP A 65 -15.96 11.97 -28.32
N GLY A 66 -15.11 12.91 -27.91
CA GLY A 66 -15.48 14.01 -26.99
C GLY A 66 -15.71 13.57 -25.54
N ARG A 67 -15.38 12.32 -25.18
CA ARG A 67 -15.44 11.81 -23.80
C ARG A 67 -14.05 11.47 -23.28
N PHE A 68 -13.83 11.70 -21.99
CA PHE A 68 -12.65 11.21 -21.30
C PHE A 68 -12.81 9.72 -20.99
N VAL A 69 -11.96 8.89 -21.59
CA VAL A 69 -11.92 7.45 -21.36
C VAL A 69 -10.52 7.01 -20.94
N PRO A 70 -10.38 5.92 -20.17
CA PRO A 70 -9.07 5.35 -19.87
C PRO A 70 -8.31 5.04 -21.16
N LYS A 71 -7.05 5.45 -21.21
CA LYS A 71 -6.14 5.13 -22.30
C LYS A 71 -5.88 3.61 -22.33
N PRO A 72 -5.99 2.94 -23.49
CA PRO A 72 -5.65 1.52 -23.62
C PRO A 72 -4.21 1.24 -23.16
N GLU A 73 -3.99 0.12 -22.48
CA GLU A 73 -2.67 -0.24 -21.95
C GLU A 73 -1.60 -0.39 -23.04
N ILE A 74 -2.00 -0.86 -24.23
CA ILE A 74 -1.13 -0.99 -25.40
C ILE A 74 -0.48 0.35 -25.83
N ASP A 75 -1.15 1.46 -25.54
CA ASP A 75 -0.68 2.80 -25.90
C ASP A 75 0.10 3.48 -24.77
N TRP A 76 0.24 2.83 -23.61
CA TRP A 76 0.91 3.41 -22.46
C TRP A 76 2.39 3.66 -22.74
N THR A 77 2.86 4.82 -22.29
CA THR A 77 4.29 5.10 -22.20
C THR A 77 4.90 4.24 -21.09
N ASN A 78 6.21 4.01 -21.17
CA ASN A 78 6.95 3.31 -20.10
C ASN A 78 6.72 3.97 -18.72
N ALA A 79 6.53 5.29 -18.66
CA ALA A 79 6.25 5.99 -17.40
C ALA A 79 4.86 5.65 -16.83
N GLU A 80 3.85 5.56 -17.69
CA GLU A 80 2.47 5.19 -17.33
C GLU A 80 2.41 3.72 -16.86
N GLU A 81 3.05 2.82 -17.59
CA GLU A 81 3.18 1.40 -17.23
C GLU A 81 3.87 1.23 -15.88
N GLN A 82 5.03 1.87 -15.68
CA GLN A 82 5.76 1.79 -14.42
C GLN A 82 4.96 2.37 -13.24
N ALA A 83 4.14 3.40 -13.48
CA ALA A 83 3.26 3.94 -12.46
C ALA A 83 2.12 2.95 -12.10
N SER A 84 1.54 2.30 -13.11
CA SER A 84 0.52 1.25 -12.92
C SER A 84 1.10 0.05 -12.15
N MET A 85 2.27 -0.46 -12.54
CA MET A 85 2.95 -1.56 -11.86
C MET A 85 3.18 -1.27 -10.37
N ARG A 86 3.59 -0.04 -10.03
CA ARG A 86 3.81 0.39 -8.64
C ARG A 86 2.51 0.46 -7.85
N ASN A 87 1.42 0.92 -8.45
CA ASN A 87 0.09 0.89 -7.83
C ASN A 87 -0.36 -0.56 -7.58
N SER A 88 -0.22 -1.45 -8.56
CA SER A 88 -0.56 -2.87 -8.42
C SER A 88 0.28 -3.57 -7.34
N SER A 89 1.58 -3.27 -7.27
CA SER A 89 2.45 -3.76 -6.20
C SER A 89 1.99 -3.31 -4.82
N ALA A 90 1.64 -2.02 -4.68
CA ALA A 90 1.14 -1.49 -3.42
C ALA A 90 -0.24 -2.04 -3.03
N LEU A 91 -1.15 -2.22 -3.99
CA LEU A 91 -2.44 -2.89 -3.77
C LEU A 91 -2.24 -4.33 -3.29
N ASN A 92 -1.35 -5.08 -3.93
CA ASN A 92 -1.03 -6.45 -3.50
C ASN A 92 -0.54 -6.47 -2.04
N VAL A 93 0.32 -5.53 -1.66
CA VAL A 93 0.77 -5.40 -0.27
C VAL A 93 -0.39 -5.13 0.69
N ILE A 94 -1.31 -4.21 0.34
CA ILE A 94 -2.51 -3.94 1.16
C ILE A 94 -3.40 -5.19 1.25
N PHE A 95 -3.70 -5.86 0.14
CA PHE A 95 -4.56 -7.04 0.12
C PHE A 95 -4.01 -8.18 0.97
N ASN A 96 -2.69 -8.36 1.01
CA ASN A 96 -2.04 -9.34 1.88
C ASN A 96 -1.92 -8.87 3.35
N GLY A 97 -2.12 -7.58 3.61
CA GLY A 97 -2.04 -6.98 4.95
C GLY A 97 -3.40 -6.79 5.64
N VAL A 98 -4.51 -7.24 5.06
CA VAL A 98 -5.84 -7.06 5.65
C VAL A 98 -6.52 -8.40 5.90
N ASP A 99 -7.43 -8.46 6.88
CA ASP A 99 -8.26 -9.65 7.09
C ASP A 99 -9.29 -9.83 5.95
N LEU A 100 -9.94 -11.00 5.92
CA LEU A 100 -10.92 -11.34 4.88
C LEU A 100 -12.14 -10.38 4.84
N ARG A 101 -12.52 -9.79 5.98
CA ARG A 101 -13.68 -8.87 6.04
C ARG A 101 -13.32 -7.54 5.38
N VAL A 102 -12.15 -7.00 5.72
CA VAL A 102 -11.63 -5.76 5.12
C VAL A 102 -11.32 -5.99 3.65
N PHE A 103 -10.67 -7.12 3.29
CA PHE A 103 -10.40 -7.48 1.89
C PHE A 103 -11.66 -7.45 1.03
N LYS A 104 -12.76 -8.06 1.50
CA LYS A 104 -14.06 -8.03 0.79
C LYS A 104 -14.58 -6.62 0.52
N SER A 105 -14.17 -5.65 1.32
CA SER A 105 -14.59 -4.25 1.20
C SER A 105 -13.71 -3.44 0.24
N ILE A 106 -12.50 -3.91 -0.08
CA ILE A 106 -11.53 -3.18 -0.91
C ILE A 106 -11.10 -3.93 -2.17
N ASN A 107 -11.54 -5.18 -2.38
CA ASN A 107 -11.12 -6.01 -3.51
C ASN A 107 -11.49 -5.47 -4.89
N PHE A 108 -12.44 -4.54 -4.97
CA PHE A 108 -12.86 -3.88 -6.20
C PHE A 108 -12.10 -2.57 -6.46
N CYS A 109 -11.28 -2.11 -5.50
CA CYS A 109 -10.49 -0.90 -5.66
C CYS A 109 -9.34 -1.14 -6.65
N SER A 110 -9.29 -0.31 -7.69
CA SER A 110 -8.23 -0.34 -8.70
C SER A 110 -7.06 0.60 -8.39
N SER A 111 -7.21 1.51 -7.41
CA SER A 111 -6.15 2.39 -6.94
C SER A 111 -5.83 2.12 -5.47
N THR A 112 -4.55 2.18 -5.11
CA THR A 112 -4.11 2.04 -3.70
C THR A 112 -4.69 3.14 -2.79
N LYS A 113 -5.14 4.26 -3.36
CA LYS A 113 -5.71 5.38 -2.61
C LYS A 113 -7.18 5.14 -2.24
N ASP A 114 -7.89 4.29 -2.99
CA ASP A 114 -9.28 3.94 -2.72
C ASP A 114 -9.41 2.67 -1.85
N ALA A 115 -8.34 1.86 -1.77
CA ALA A 115 -8.19 0.74 -0.84
C ALA A 115 -7.70 1.22 0.54
#